data_AF-A0A1R1BXU7-F1
#
_entry.id   AF-A0A1R1BXU7-F1
#
_cell.length_a   1.000
_cell.length_b   1.000
_cell.length_c   1.000
_cell.angle_alpha   90.00
_cell.angle_beta   90.00
_cell.angle_gamma   90.00
#
_symmetry.space_group_name_H-M   'P 1'
#
loop_
_entity.id
_entity.type
_entity.pdbx_description
1 polymer ?
#
loop_
_entity_poly.entity_id
_entity_poly.type
_entity_poly.pdbx_seq_one_letter_code
_entity_poly.pdbx_strand_id
1 'polypeptide(L)'
;MMRSMKKSVVSMLALFVLVFALAVPAFAAASNYQFLDSSLNPSSHANSFTSDAVITGSSVKVSYDSSVVTGLKVDSGSGYVTLTPDTSVSGVISFTFTVADFTENLPVKLGVNAGPHSGDIDLFIQWL
;
A
#
# COMPACT_ATOMS: atom_id res chain seq x y z
N MET A 1 10.32 62.19 1.33
CA MET A 1 9.56 61.09 0.72
C MET A 1 10.27 59.77 1.03
N MET A 2 9.90 59.06 2.11
CA MET A 2 10.44 57.73 2.42
C MET A 2 9.42 56.94 3.25
N ARG A 3 8.43 56.33 2.58
CA ARG A 3 7.39 55.49 3.21
C ARG A 3 7.17 54.15 2.47
N SER A 4 8.11 53.72 1.65
CA SER A 4 7.93 52.52 0.80
C SER A 4 8.52 51.23 1.40
N MET A 5 9.60 51.30 2.20
CA MET A 5 10.37 50.09 2.55
C MET A 5 9.78 49.24 3.70
N LYS A 6 8.85 49.77 4.50
CA LYS A 6 8.28 49.02 5.65
C LYS A 6 7.23 47.98 5.25
N LYS A 7 6.56 48.16 4.10
CA LYS A 7 5.52 47.24 3.62
C LYS A 7 6.09 46.02 2.90
N SER A 8 7.27 46.16 2.28
CA SER A 8 7.94 45.07 1.57
C SER A 8 8.45 43.98 2.51
N VAL A 9 9.04 44.37 3.65
CA VAL A 9 9.54 43.40 4.65
C VAL A 9 8.41 42.64 5.34
N VAL A 10 7.28 43.32 5.66
CA VAL A 10 6.10 42.67 6.26
C VAL A 10 5.43 41.72 5.26
N SER A 11 5.37 42.08 3.98
CA SER A 11 4.85 41.21 2.94
C SER A 11 5.74 39.99 2.69
N MET A 12 7.07 40.15 2.75
CA MET A 12 8.04 39.06 2.57
C MET A 12 8.04 38.11 3.78
N LEU A 13 7.88 38.64 5.00
CA LEU A 13 7.75 37.84 6.22
C LEU A 13 6.41 37.08 6.26
N ALA A 14 5.31 37.72 5.84
CA ALA A 14 4.01 37.05 5.72
C ALA A 14 4.01 35.95 4.66
N LEU A 15 4.71 36.16 3.53
CA LEU A 15 4.88 35.13 2.51
C LEU A 15 5.74 33.95 3.03
N PHE A 16 6.78 34.22 3.82
CA PHE A 16 7.62 33.17 4.42
C PHE A 16 6.85 32.34 5.47
N VAL A 17 6.00 32.98 6.29
CA VAL A 17 5.13 32.29 7.25
C VAL A 17 4.06 31.46 6.53
N LEU A 18 3.51 31.95 5.42
CA LEU A 18 2.53 31.22 4.63
C LEU A 18 3.13 29.98 3.94
N VAL A 19 4.37 30.05 3.45
CA VAL A 19 5.07 28.90 2.84
C VAL A 19 5.39 27.82 3.88
N PHE A 20 5.74 28.19 5.12
CA PHE A 20 5.93 27.22 6.21
C PHE A 20 4.60 26.63 6.72
N ALA A 21 3.50 27.38 6.68
CA ALA A 21 2.18 26.91 7.13
C ALA A 21 1.50 25.93 6.13
N LEU A 22 1.96 25.89 4.87
CA LEU A 22 1.46 24.98 3.84
C LEU A 22 2.34 23.75 3.62
N ALA A 23 3.48 23.66 4.30
CA ALA A 23 4.33 22.47 4.29
C ALA A 23 3.71 21.40 5.21
N VAL A 24 2.51 20.92 4.86
CA VAL A 24 2.04 19.62 5.36
C VAL A 24 2.95 18.61 4.67
N PRO A 25 3.81 17.86 5.39
CA PRO A 25 4.54 16.80 4.76
C PRO A 25 3.50 15.85 4.19
N ALA A 26 3.59 15.57 2.89
CA ALA A 26 2.83 14.49 2.28
C ALA A 26 3.42 13.17 2.82
N PHE A 27 3.14 12.87 4.08
CA PHE A 27 3.26 11.51 4.57
C PHE A 27 2.24 10.72 3.76
N ALA A 28 2.71 9.78 2.93
CA ALA A 28 1.81 8.76 2.40
C ALA A 28 1.05 8.17 3.59
N ALA A 29 -0.28 8.12 3.52
CA ALA A 29 -1.06 7.43 4.53
C ALA A 29 -0.47 6.04 4.70
N ALA A 30 -0.06 5.69 5.92
CA ALA A 30 0.50 4.36 6.18
C ALA A 30 -0.57 3.33 5.82
N SER A 31 -0.20 2.35 4.99
CA SER A 31 -1.12 1.29 4.64
C SER A 31 -1.49 0.46 5.87
N ASN A 32 -2.69 -0.12 5.92
CA ASN A 32 -3.12 -1.00 7.02
C ASN A 32 -2.59 -2.45 6.94
N TYR A 33 -1.80 -2.74 5.90
CA TYR A 33 -0.95 -3.92 5.82
C TYR A 33 0.26 -3.63 4.93
N GLN A 34 1.25 -4.52 5.01
CA GLN A 34 2.39 -4.53 4.11
C GLN A 34 2.81 -5.96 3.78
N PHE A 35 3.52 -6.11 2.67
CA PHE A 35 4.25 -7.32 2.34
C PHE A 35 5.65 -7.33 2.97
N LEU A 36 6.02 -8.47 3.53
CA LEU A 36 7.37 -8.80 3.94
C LEU A 36 7.97 -9.86 3.00
N ASP A 37 9.28 -9.81 2.82
CA ASP A 37 10.04 -10.82 2.08
C ASP A 37 10.30 -12.09 2.92
N SER A 38 11.03 -13.06 2.35
CA SER A 38 11.37 -14.32 3.03
C SER A 38 12.23 -14.14 4.28
N SER A 39 12.84 -12.96 4.47
CA SER A 39 13.64 -12.59 5.63
C SER A 39 12.86 -11.70 6.61
N LEU A 40 11.54 -11.55 6.40
CA LEU A 40 10.62 -10.73 7.19
C LEU A 40 10.92 -9.22 7.15
N ASN A 41 11.61 -8.74 6.10
CA ASN A 41 11.79 -7.31 5.87
C ASN A 41 10.69 -6.77 4.95
N PRO A 42 10.24 -5.50 5.11
CA PRO A 42 9.31 -4.88 4.18
C PRO A 42 9.77 -4.97 2.71
N SER A 43 8.93 -5.54 1.86
CA SER A 43 9.22 -5.71 0.43
C SER A 43 8.96 -4.40 -0.31
N SER A 44 10.02 -3.66 -0.65
CA SER A 44 9.90 -2.40 -1.39
C SER A 44 9.19 -2.56 -2.74
N HIS A 45 9.36 -3.71 -3.40
CA HIS A 45 8.75 -3.97 -4.70
C HIS A 45 7.26 -4.29 -4.55
N ALA A 46 6.89 -5.22 -3.66
CA ALA A 46 5.49 -5.60 -3.47
C ALA A 46 4.67 -4.45 -2.84
N ASN A 47 5.28 -3.72 -1.91
CA ASN A 47 4.63 -2.58 -1.25
C ASN A 47 4.40 -1.40 -2.20
N SER A 48 5.10 -1.32 -3.34
CA SER A 48 4.96 -0.21 -4.30
C SER A 48 3.60 -0.14 -4.98
N PHE A 49 2.86 -1.25 -5.04
CA PHE A 49 1.52 -1.33 -5.65
C PHE A 49 0.43 -1.70 -4.63
N THR A 50 0.75 -1.61 -3.34
CA THR A 50 -0.17 -1.96 -2.25
C THR A 50 -1.08 -0.77 -1.94
N SER A 51 -2.37 -1.05 -1.73
CA SER A 51 -3.36 -0.10 -1.21
C SER A 51 -3.99 -0.69 0.05
N ASP A 52 -4.63 0.14 0.87
CA ASP A 52 -5.33 -0.33 2.07
C ASP A 52 -6.29 -1.48 1.77
N ALA A 53 -6.22 -2.51 2.61
CA ALA A 53 -7.19 -3.58 2.60
C ALA A 53 -8.52 -3.09 3.19
N VAL A 54 -9.63 -3.60 2.66
CA VAL A 54 -10.94 -3.43 3.29
C VAL A 54 -11.12 -4.59 4.28
N ILE A 55 -11.19 -4.27 5.58
CA ILE A 55 -11.33 -5.26 6.66
C ILE A 55 -12.74 -5.15 7.25
N THR A 56 -13.45 -6.28 7.35
CA THR A 56 -14.77 -6.39 7.98
C THR A 56 -14.82 -7.64 8.84
N GLY A 57 -14.60 -7.48 10.14
CA GLY A 57 -14.37 -8.61 11.04
C GLY A 57 -13.10 -9.37 10.64
N SER A 58 -13.22 -10.68 10.42
CA SER A 58 -12.13 -11.51 9.91
C SER A 58 -12.03 -11.54 8.37
N SER A 59 -12.98 -10.95 7.65
CA SER A 59 -12.97 -10.90 6.20
C SER A 59 -12.09 -9.74 5.72
N VAL A 60 -11.15 -10.04 4.84
CA VAL A 60 -10.24 -9.06 4.24
C VAL A 60 -10.38 -9.07 2.72
N LYS A 61 -10.50 -7.88 2.12
CA LYS A 61 -10.39 -7.67 0.68
C LYS A 61 -9.16 -6.83 0.36
N VAL A 62 -8.24 -7.40 -0.42
CA VAL A 62 -7.10 -6.69 -1.02
C VAL A 62 -7.38 -6.43 -2.48
N SER A 63 -6.89 -5.30 -3.01
CA SER A 63 -7.11 -4.88 -4.39
C SER A 63 -5.81 -4.36 -4.99
N TYR A 64 -5.58 -4.68 -6.27
CA TYR A 64 -4.37 -4.31 -7.00
C TYR A 64 -4.68 -3.91 -8.43
N ASP A 65 -3.72 -3.27 -9.09
CA ASP A 65 -3.76 -3.09 -10.54
C ASP A 65 -3.64 -4.46 -11.24
N SER A 66 -4.64 -4.78 -12.06
CA SER A 66 -4.73 -6.06 -12.80
C SER A 66 -3.66 -6.24 -13.88
N SER A 67 -2.92 -5.19 -14.25
CA SER A 67 -1.76 -5.28 -15.14
C SER A 67 -0.49 -5.76 -14.42
N VAL A 68 -0.44 -5.61 -13.09
CA VAL A 68 0.71 -5.94 -12.24
C VAL A 68 0.50 -7.25 -11.50
N VAL A 69 -0.67 -7.46 -10.89
CA VAL A 69 -0.99 -8.67 -10.11
C VAL A 69 -1.85 -9.61 -10.93
N THR A 70 -1.49 -10.90 -10.94
CA THR A 70 -2.16 -11.95 -11.71
C THR A 70 -2.88 -12.97 -10.84
N GLY A 71 -2.53 -13.06 -9.55
CA GLY A 71 -3.10 -14.04 -8.64
C GLY A 71 -2.66 -13.85 -7.19
N LEU A 72 -3.39 -14.49 -6.28
CA LEU A 72 -3.02 -14.57 -4.87
C LEU A 72 -3.31 -15.97 -4.35
N LYS A 73 -2.34 -16.56 -3.65
CA LYS A 73 -2.51 -17.79 -2.88
C LYS A 73 -2.25 -17.50 -1.42
N VAL A 74 -3.09 -18.03 -0.55
CA VAL A 74 -3.00 -17.82 0.90
C VAL A 74 -2.75 -19.15 1.58
N ASP A 75 -1.82 -19.20 2.53
CA ASP A 75 -1.61 -20.40 3.33
C ASP A 75 -2.79 -20.64 4.26
N SER A 76 -3.31 -21.87 4.23
CA SER A 76 -4.41 -22.33 5.07
C SER A 76 -3.95 -23.17 6.26
N GLY A 77 -2.63 -23.32 6.46
CA GLY A 77 -2.02 -24.25 7.42
C GLY A 77 -1.97 -25.70 6.94
N SER A 78 -2.73 -26.06 5.89
CA SER A 78 -2.62 -27.32 5.16
C SER A 78 -1.92 -27.15 3.81
N GLY A 79 -1.41 -25.95 3.52
CA GLY A 79 -0.83 -25.54 2.25
C GLY A 79 -1.57 -24.36 1.62
N TYR A 80 -1.03 -23.90 0.48
CA TYR A 80 -1.53 -22.74 -0.23
C TYR A 80 -2.82 -23.03 -1.00
N VAL A 81 -3.84 -22.21 -0.75
CA VAL A 81 -5.11 -22.19 -1.50
C VAL A 81 -5.09 -21.04 -2.50
N THR A 82 -5.41 -21.33 -3.76
CA THR A 82 -5.55 -20.29 -4.80
C THR A 82 -6.88 -19.58 -4.63
N LEU A 83 -6.85 -18.25 -4.49
CA LEU A 83 -8.04 -17.45 -4.38
C LEU A 83 -8.65 -17.18 -5.76
N THR A 84 -9.98 -17.17 -5.82
CA THR A 84 -10.69 -16.74 -7.02
C THR A 84 -10.68 -15.21 -7.07
N PRO A 85 -10.17 -14.59 -8.14
CA PRO A 85 -10.16 -13.13 -8.26
C PRO A 85 -11.56 -12.57 -8.55
N ASP A 86 -11.84 -11.40 -7.98
CA ASP A 86 -12.93 -10.50 -8.39
C ASP A 86 -12.35 -9.43 -9.34
N THR A 87 -12.77 -9.47 -10.59
CA THR A 87 -12.37 -8.51 -11.65
C THR A 87 -13.56 -7.72 -12.17
N SER A 88 -14.60 -7.54 -11.34
CA SER A 88 -15.81 -6.79 -11.72
C SER A 88 -15.55 -5.30 -12.00
N VAL A 89 -14.46 -4.76 -11.44
CA VAL A 89 -14.01 -3.39 -11.67
C VAL A 89 -12.88 -3.39 -12.71
N SER A 90 -13.08 -2.68 -13.82
CA SER A 90 -12.09 -2.59 -14.90
C SER A 90 -10.73 -2.10 -14.38
N GLY A 91 -9.66 -2.82 -14.72
CA GLY A 91 -8.29 -2.49 -14.30
C GLY A 91 -7.93 -2.93 -12.89
N VAL A 92 -8.88 -3.46 -12.11
CA VAL A 92 -8.65 -3.89 -10.72
C VAL A 92 -8.85 -5.39 -10.60
N ILE A 93 -7.91 -6.03 -9.91
CA ILE A 93 -8.04 -7.42 -9.45
C ILE A 93 -8.14 -7.39 -7.93
N SER A 94 -9.16 -8.04 -7.38
CA SER A 94 -9.37 -8.12 -5.94
C SER A 94 -9.43 -9.56 -5.45
N PHE A 95 -9.01 -9.78 -4.21
CA PHE A 95 -9.08 -11.08 -3.56
C PHE A 95 -9.69 -10.93 -2.17
N THR A 96 -10.60 -11.83 -1.83
CA THR A 96 -11.22 -11.89 -0.51
C THR A 96 -10.88 -13.20 0.18
N PHE A 97 -10.43 -13.09 1.42
CA PHE A 97 -10.07 -14.23 2.26
C PHE A 97 -10.33 -13.91 3.74
N THR A 98 -10.31 -14.95 4.58
CA THR A 98 -10.45 -14.83 6.03
C THR A 98 -9.10 -14.85 6.71
N VAL A 99 -8.90 -13.96 7.68
CA VAL A 99 -7.73 -13.92 8.55
C VAL A 99 -8.11 -14.49 9.92
N ALA A 100 -7.34 -15.49 10.37
CA ALA A 100 -7.56 -16.13 11.67
C ALA A 100 -6.99 -15.29 12.82
N ASP A 101 -5.83 -14.68 12.61
CA ASP A 101 -5.13 -13.86 13.60
C ASP A 101 -4.41 -12.70 12.87
N PHE A 102 -4.73 -11.46 13.25
CA PHE A 102 -4.10 -10.26 12.67
C PHE A 102 -2.76 -9.92 13.34
N THR A 103 -2.36 -10.63 14.39
CA THR A 103 -1.06 -10.44 15.06
C THR A 103 0.05 -11.30 14.44
N GLU A 104 -0.33 -12.29 13.61
CA GLU A 104 0.58 -13.20 12.93
C GLU A 104 0.78 -12.79 11.46
N ASN A 105 2.01 -12.98 10.97
CA ASN A 105 2.33 -12.78 9.56
C ASN A 105 1.70 -13.91 8.73
N LEU A 106 0.87 -13.55 7.76
CA LEU A 106 0.17 -14.52 6.91
C LEU A 106 1.03 -14.88 5.69
N PRO A 107 1.48 -16.14 5.52
CA PRO A 107 2.22 -16.53 4.33
C PRO A 107 1.32 -16.50 3.09
N VAL A 108 1.83 -15.91 2.01
CA VAL A 108 1.12 -15.79 0.72
C VAL A 108 2.05 -16.03 -0.46
N LYS A 109 1.47 -16.35 -1.62
CA LYS A 109 2.15 -16.26 -2.90
C LYS A 109 1.44 -15.24 -3.76
N LEU A 110 2.13 -14.17 -4.12
CA LEU A 110 1.60 -13.14 -4.99
C LEU A 110 2.05 -13.44 -6.42
N GLY A 111 1.08 -13.69 -7.30
CA GLY A 111 1.34 -13.80 -8.73
C GLY A 111 1.52 -12.40 -9.31
N VAL A 112 2.64 -12.15 -9.97
CA VAL A 112 2.93 -10.86 -10.62
C VAL A 112 3.24 -11.00 -12.10
N ASN A 113 2.92 -9.96 -12.87
CA ASN A 113 3.29 -9.76 -14.26
C ASN A 113 4.35 -8.65 -14.33
N ALA A 114 5.61 -9.04 -14.35
CA ALA A 114 6.76 -8.14 -14.30
C ALA A 114 7.77 -8.44 -15.43
N GLY A 115 7.27 -8.87 -16.60
CA GLY A 115 8.09 -9.25 -17.74
C GLY A 115 8.96 -10.49 -17.44
N PRO A 116 10.30 -10.42 -17.49
CA PRO A 116 11.17 -11.56 -17.22
C PRO A 116 11.10 -12.06 -15.76
N HIS A 117 10.52 -11.27 -14.85
CA HIS A 117 10.34 -11.62 -13.44
C HIS A 117 8.89 -12.02 -13.10
N SER A 118 8.08 -12.34 -14.11
CA SER A 118 6.70 -12.80 -13.88
C SER A 118 6.67 -14.17 -13.21
N GLY A 119 5.74 -14.36 -12.29
CA GLY A 119 5.59 -15.60 -11.54
C GLY A 119 5.01 -15.39 -10.14
N ASP A 120 4.92 -16.47 -9.38
CA ASP A 120 4.58 -16.42 -7.97
C ASP A 120 5.80 -16.00 -7.14
N ILE A 121 5.61 -15.01 -6.27
CA ILE A 121 6.61 -14.57 -5.29
C ILE A 121 6.12 -14.97 -3.90
N ASP A 122 6.96 -15.68 -3.15
CA ASP A 122 6.70 -16.01 -1.74
C ASP A 122 6.89 -14.76 -0.87
N LEU A 123 5.84 -14.39 -0.14
CA LEU A 123 5.78 -13.20 0.71
C LEU A 123 5.01 -13.51 2.00
N PHE A 124 5.01 -12.56 2.93
CA PHE A 124 4.12 -12.55 4.07
C PHE A 124 3.32 -11.26 4.09
N ILE A 125 2.04 -11.32 4.45
CA ILE A 125 1.26 -10.14 4.81
C ILE A 125 1.43 -9.88 6.30
N GLN A 126 1.86 -8.67 6.64
CA GLN A 126 1.85 -8.14 7.99
C GLN A 126 0.77 -7.06 8.10
N TRP A 127 -0.08 -7.15 9.13
CA TRP A 127 -1.11 -6.16 9.44
C TRP A 127 -0.53 -5.03 10.30
N LEU A 128 -0.96 -3.78 10.07
CA LEU A 128 -0.41 -2.57 10.68
C LEU A 128 -1.41 -1.80 11.54
#